data_AF-K2EJ85-F1
#
_entry.id   AF-K2EJ85-F1
#
_cell.length_a   1.000
_cell.length_b   1.000
_cell.length_c   1.000
_cell.angle_alpha   90.00
_cell.angle_beta   90.00
_cell.angle_gamma   90.00
#
_symmetry.space_group_name_H-M   'P 1'
#
loop_
_entity.id
_entity.type
_entity.pdbx_description
1 polymer ?
#
loop_
_entity_poly.entity_id
_entity_poly.type
_entity_poly.pdbx_seq_one_letter_code
_entity_poly.pdbx_strand_id
1 'polypeptide(L)'
;MAFNDPIAELLTKMRNAKDAKHRYVDFGFSKIKVKILEILKGHGFIENFLVNVEQRKVRVFLRYTKGRIPVLNGLTRVSKCGLRQYIGYSGIPKVFNGMGIAI
;
A
#
# COMPACT_ATOMS: atom_id res chain seq x y z
N MET A 1 -2.72 -11.48 20.08
CA MET A 1 -1.66 -10.77 19.35
C MET A 1 -1.98 -9.28 19.34
N ALA A 2 -1.07 -8.42 19.77
CA ALA A 2 -1.29 -6.97 19.80
C ALA A 2 -1.13 -6.38 18.39
N PHE A 3 -2.17 -5.67 17.93
CA PHE A 3 -2.21 -5.05 16.61
C PHE A 3 -1.71 -3.61 16.69
N ASN A 4 -0.41 -3.40 16.46
CA ASN A 4 0.26 -2.13 16.76
C ASN A 4 0.61 -1.26 15.54
N ASP A 5 0.61 -1.80 14.32
CA ASP A 5 0.91 -1.02 13.09
C ASP A 5 -0.11 -1.32 11.97
N PRO A 6 -1.17 -0.49 11.85
CA PRO A 6 -2.17 -0.64 10.80
C PRO A 6 -1.63 -0.44 9.37
N ILE A 7 -0.56 0.34 9.19
CA ILE A 7 0.02 0.62 7.87
C ILE A 7 0.86 -0.57 7.42
N ALA A 8 1.67 -1.13 8.31
CA ALA A 8 2.42 -2.35 8.01
C ALA A 8 1.48 -3.53 7.67
N GLU A 9 0.33 -3.64 8.35
CA GLU A 9 -0.70 -4.63 8.01
C GLU A 9 -1.22 -4.45 6.58
N LEU A 10 -1.57 -3.21 6.19
CA LEU A 10 -2.03 -2.89 4.83
C LEU A 10 -1.00 -3.35 3.78
N LEU A 11 0.25 -2.93 3.93
CA LEU A 11 1.32 -3.24 2.98
C LEU A 11 1.59 -4.74 2.91
N THR A 12 1.54 -5.44 4.05
CA THR A 12 1.74 -6.89 4.13
C THR A 12 0.62 -7.63 3.42
N LYS A 13 -0.65 -7.26 3.66
CA LYS A 13 -1.80 -7.89 2.98
C LYS A 13 -1.76 -7.69 1.47
N MET A 14 -1.40 -6.48 1.02
CA MET A 14 -1.24 -6.21 -0.42
C MET A 14 -0.12 -7.04 -1.04
N ARG A 15 1.04 -7.15 -0.37
CA ARG A 15 2.15 -7.98 -0.82
C ARG A 15 1.75 -9.45 -0.92
N ASN A 16 1.16 -10.00 0.13
CA ASN A 16 0.76 -11.41 0.17
C ASN A 16 -0.28 -11.72 -0.91
N ALA A 17 -1.23 -10.82 -1.13
CA ALA A 17 -2.25 -10.99 -2.16
C ALA A 17 -1.71 -10.88 -3.58
N LYS A 18 -0.73 -10.00 -3.80
CA LYS A 18 0.04 -9.91 -5.05
C LYS A 18 0.75 -11.24 -5.31
N ASP A 19 1.44 -11.79 -4.32
CA ASP A 19 2.18 -13.05 -4.45
C ASP A 19 1.23 -14.24 -4.69
N ALA A 20 0.06 -14.23 -4.03
CA ALA A 20 -1.02 -15.20 -4.25
C ALA A 20 -1.86 -14.95 -5.52
N LYS A 21 -1.54 -13.92 -6.31
CA LYS A 21 -2.25 -13.52 -7.55
C LYS A 21 -3.76 -13.29 -7.35
N HIS A 22 -4.15 -12.78 -6.18
CA HIS A 22 -5.53 -12.41 -5.90
C HIS A 22 -5.95 -11.16 -6.68
N ARG A 23 -7.22 -11.11 -7.09
CA ARG A 23 -7.79 -9.94 -7.78
C ARG A 23 -7.98 -8.75 -6.85
N TYR A 24 -8.39 -9.02 -5.62
CA TYR A 24 -8.67 -7.98 -4.64
C TYR A 24 -8.24 -8.39 -3.23
N VAL A 25 -8.14 -7.40 -2.35
CA VAL A 25 -7.82 -7.56 -0.92
C VAL A 25 -8.73 -6.69 -0.09
N ASP A 26 -9.24 -7.26 1.00
CA ASP A 26 -10.04 -6.54 1.97
C ASP A 26 -9.25 -6.26 3.26
N PHE A 27 -9.42 -5.07 3.81
CA PHE A 27 -8.87 -4.69 5.11
C PHE A 27 -9.75 -3.67 5.83
N GLY A 28 -9.51 -3.49 7.13
CA GLY A 28 -10.27 -2.54 7.94
C GLY A 28 -10.05 -1.09 7.52
N PHE A 29 -11.11 -0.29 7.60
CA PHE A 29 -11.13 1.12 7.24
C PHE A 29 -10.27 1.97 8.18
N SER A 30 -9.49 2.86 7.57
CA SER A 30 -8.79 3.96 8.25
C SER A 30 -8.58 5.09 7.26
N LYS A 31 -8.75 6.35 7.72
CA LYS A 31 -8.56 7.54 6.88
C LYS A 31 -7.15 7.58 6.27
N ILE A 32 -6.13 7.20 7.04
CA ILE A 32 -4.73 7.15 6.57
C ILE A 32 -4.56 6.09 5.49
N LYS A 33 -5.14 4.90 5.68
CA LYS A 33 -5.10 3.82 4.67
C LYS A 33 -5.73 4.30 3.36
N VAL A 34 -6.88 4.97 3.41
CA VAL A 34 -7.55 5.52 2.23
C VAL A 34 -6.66 6.54 1.51
N LYS A 35 -6.02 7.47 2.24
CA LYS A 35 -5.11 8.45 1.64
C LYS A 35 -3.89 7.82 0.96
N ILE A 36 -3.31 6.78 1.55
CA ILE A 36 -2.23 6.01 0.91
C ILE A 36 -2.73 5.37 -0.40
N LEU A 37 -3.93 4.81 -0.41
CA LEU A 37 -4.52 4.18 -1.60
C LEU A 37 -4.86 5.18 -2.69
N GLU A 38 -5.31 6.39 -2.34
CA GLU A 38 -5.51 7.48 -3.30
C GLU A 38 -4.20 7.79 -4.05
N ILE A 39 -3.07 7.89 -3.32
CA ILE A 39 -1.75 8.11 -3.92
C ILE A 39 -1.33 6.93 -4.80
N LEU A 40 -1.47 5.69 -4.31
CA LEU A 40 -1.13 4.49 -5.08
C LEU A 40 -1.97 4.36 -6.37
N LYS A 41 -3.24 4.77 -6.32
CA LYS A 41 -4.13 4.82 -7.49
C LYS A 41 -3.68 5.92 -8.46
N GLY A 42 -3.37 7.11 -7.97
CA GLY A 42 -2.90 8.23 -8.78
C GLY A 42 -1.63 7.91 -9.58
N HIS A 43 -0.70 7.16 -8.99
CA HIS A 43 0.50 6.66 -9.67
C HIS A 43 0.29 5.37 -10.48
N GLY A 44 -0.93 4.81 -10.49
CA GLY A 44 -1.28 3.64 -11.31
C GLY A 44 -0.76 2.30 -10.80
N PHE A 45 -0.34 2.20 -9.53
CA PHE A 45 0.13 0.96 -8.90
C PHE A 45 -1.02 0.00 -8.56
N ILE A 46 -2.21 0.53 -8.27
CA ILE A 46 -3.44 -0.23 -8.08
C ILE A 46 -4.48 0.17 -9.13
N GLU A 47 -5.42 -0.71 -9.41
CA GLU A 47 -6.45 -0.46 -10.41
C GLU A 47 -7.54 0.45 -9.84
N ASN A 48 -8.13 0.04 -8.71
CA ASN A 48 -9.12 0.85 -8.00
C ASN A 48 -9.25 0.41 -6.55
N PHE A 49 -9.99 1.16 -5.74
CA PHE A 49 -10.42 0.73 -4.42
C PHE A 49 -11.86 1.16 -4.15
N LEU A 50 -12.54 0.41 -3.28
CA LEU A 50 -13.89 0.70 -2.81
C LEU A 50 -13.88 0.81 -1.30
N VAL A 51 -14.59 1.81 -0.78
CA VAL A 51 -14.76 2.02 0.66
C VAL A 51 -16.20 1.66 1.01
N ASN A 52 -16.37 0.64 1.84
CA ASN A 52 -17.65 0.34 2.46
C ASN A 52 -17.66 0.98 3.86
N VAL A 53 -18.41 2.07 3.99
CA VAL A 53 -18.48 2.86 5.22
C VAL A 53 -19.26 2.11 6.31
N GLU A 54 -20.35 1.43 5.95
CA GLU A 54 -21.20 0.67 6.88
C GLU A 54 -20.43 -0.49 7.53
N GLN A 55 -19.68 -1.25 6.73
CA GLN A 55 -18.90 -2.39 7.22
C GLN A 55 -17.50 -1.99 7.70
N ARG A 56 -17.14 -0.69 7.60
CA ARG A 56 -15.79 -0.18 7.89
C ARG A 56 -14.70 -1.01 7.20
N LYS A 57 -14.89 -1.32 5.92
CA LYS A 57 -13.95 -2.10 5.10
C LYS A 57 -13.50 -1.33 3.87
N VAL A 58 -12.30 -1.61 3.43
CA VAL A 58 -11.75 -1.11 2.17
C VAL A 58 -11.32 -2.31 1.34
N ARG A 59 -11.81 -2.36 0.10
CA ARG A 59 -11.47 -3.36 -0.90
C ARG A 59 -10.56 -2.73 -1.93
N VAL A 60 -9.38 -3.30 -2.16
CA VAL A 60 -8.43 -2.82 -3.18
C VAL A 60 -8.33 -3.84 -4.29
N PHE A 61 -8.43 -3.37 -5.53
CA PHE A 61 -8.19 -4.14 -6.74
C PHE A 61 -6.74 -3.97 -7.18
N LEU A 62 -6.03 -5.10 -7.24
CA LEU A 62 -4.62 -5.12 -7.63
C LEU A 62 -4.52 -5.10 -9.16
N ARG A 63 -3.58 -4.29 -9.67
CA ARG A 63 -3.36 -4.17 -11.10
C ARG A 63 -2.38 -5.23 -11.61
N TYR A 64 -2.74 -5.88 -12.70
CA TYR A 64 -1.91 -6.88 -13.38
C TYR A 64 -1.73 -6.53 -14.85
N THR A 65 -0.55 -6.82 -15.39
CA THR A 65 -0.21 -6.68 -16.82
C THR A 65 -0.62 -7.94 -17.60
N LYS A 66 -0.56 -7.90 -18.93
CA LYS A 66 -0.67 -9.07 -19.81
C LYS A 66 0.26 -10.19 -19.29
N GLY A 67 -0.30 -11.38 -19.07
CA GLY A 67 0.41 -12.51 -18.45
C GLY A 67 0.27 -12.64 -16.93
N ARG A 68 -0.64 -11.89 -16.28
CA ARG A 68 -0.85 -11.91 -14.80
C ARG A 68 0.40 -11.53 -13.99
N ILE A 69 1.24 -10.66 -14.54
CA ILE A 69 2.38 -10.10 -13.81
C ILE A 69 1.88 -8.91 -12.99
N PRO A 70 2.07 -8.88 -11.66
CA PRO A 70 1.63 -7.75 -10.84
C PRO A 70 2.44 -6.50 -11.19
N VAL A 71 1.76 -5.35 -11.33
CA VAL A 71 2.42 -4.05 -11.55
C VAL A 71 3.18 -3.59 -10.30
N LEU A 72 2.78 -4.09 -9.14
CA LEU A 72 3.34 -3.73 -7.86
C LEU A 72 4.53 -4.65 -7.52
N ASN A 73 5.74 -4.11 -7.66
CA ASN A 73 6.98 -4.89 -7.52
C ASN A 73 7.41 -5.06 -6.06
N GLY A 74 7.32 -4.02 -5.23
CA GLY A 74 7.76 -4.05 -3.84
C GLY A 74 7.00 -3.07 -2.95
N LEU A 75 6.83 -3.44 -1.68
CA LEU A 75 6.23 -2.62 -0.63
C LEU A 75 7.04 -2.77 0.66
N THR A 76 7.51 -1.65 1.21
CA THR A 76 8.32 -1.66 2.43
C THR A 76 7.90 -0.53 3.35
N ARG A 77 7.68 -0.85 4.63
CA ARG A 77 7.44 0.15 5.67
C ARG A 77 8.78 0.60 6.28
N VAL A 78 9.14 1.86 6.04
CA VAL A 78 10.41 2.43 6.53
C VAL A 78 10.30 2.90 7.98
N SER A 79 9.42 3.85 8.29
CA SER A 79 9.17 4.30 9.67
C SER A 79 8.26 3.31 10.41
N LYS A 80 8.68 2.76 11.56
CA LYS A 80 7.90 1.79 12.33
C LYS A 80 7.64 2.32 13.74
N CYS A 81 6.71 1.72 14.48
CA CYS A 81 6.39 2.18 15.84
C CYS A 81 7.61 2.16 16.79
N GLY A 82 8.51 1.18 16.65
CA GLY A 82 9.74 1.11 17.45
C GLY A 82 10.88 2.04 16.99
N LEU A 83 10.83 2.55 15.76
CA LEU A 83 11.81 3.51 15.25
C LEU A 83 11.15 4.42 14.21
N ARG A 84 10.84 5.65 14.63
CA ARG A 84 10.31 6.68 13.75
C ARG A 84 11.47 7.33 13.00
N GLN A 85 11.33 7.46 11.68
CA GLN A 85 12.30 8.12 10.82
C GLN A 85 11.65 9.38 10.26
N TYR A 86 12.29 10.51 10.48
CA TYR A 86 11.88 11.81 9.98
C TYR A 86 13.03 12.37 9.16
N ILE A 87 12.72 12.98 8.02
CA ILE A 87 13.72 13.41 7.06
C ILE A 87 13.36 14.81 6.57
N GLY A 88 14.37 15.70 6.47
CA GLY A 88 14.23 17.03 5.89
C GLY A 88 14.19 17.01 4.35
N TYR A 89 13.93 18.16 3.74
CA TYR A 89 13.74 18.25 2.28
C TYR A 89 14.92 17.69 1.46
N SER A 90 16.15 17.89 1.93
CA SER A 90 17.37 17.46 1.25
C SER A 90 17.62 15.95 1.34
N GLY A 91 16.98 15.28 2.32
CA GLY A 91 17.16 13.85 2.55
C GLY A 91 16.06 12.98 1.94
N ILE A 92 15.08 13.55 1.22
CA ILE A 92 13.96 12.78 0.67
C ILE A 92 14.51 11.62 -0.19
N PRO A 93 14.24 10.35 0.20
CA PRO A 93 14.84 9.21 -0.46
C PRO A 93 14.27 9.03 -1.87
N LYS A 94 15.16 8.80 -2.83
CA LYS A 94 14.77 8.39 -4.19
C LYS A 94 14.64 6.87 -4.23
N VAL A 95 13.47 6.37 -4.62
CA VAL A 95 13.21 4.94 -4.74
C VAL A 95 13.45 4.50 -6.19
N PHE A 96 14.27 3.47 -6.40
CA PHE A 96 14.66 2.98 -7.74
C PHE A 96 15.06 4.11 -8.71
N ASN A 97 15.94 5.02 -8.27
CA ASN A 97 16.37 6.19 -9.06
C ASN A 97 15.23 7.05 -9.63
N GLY A 98 14.09 7.12 -8.93
CA GLY A 98 12.92 7.92 -9.33
C GLY A 98 11.85 7.13 -10.09
N MET A 99 12.06 5.83 -10.33
CA MET A 99 11.03 4.95 -10.91
C MET A 99 10.00 4.47 -9.88
N GLY A 100 10.32 4.58 -8.58
CA GLY A 100 9.41 4.29 -7.49
C GLY A 100 8.97 5.55 -6.73
N ILE A 101 8.07 5.36 -5.77
CA ILE A 101 7.58 6.44 -4.91
C ILE A 101 7.91 6.16 -3.44
N ALA A 102 8.20 7.24 -2.71
CA ALA A 102 8.24 7.25 -1.25
C ALA A 102 7.03 8.04 -0.74
N ILE A 103 6.28 7.45 0.19
CA ILE A 103 5.09 8.03 0.83
C ILE A 103 5.36 8.16 2.33
#